data_AF-A0AAP8NKU0-F1
#
_entry.id   AF-A0AAP8NKU0-F1
#
_cell.length_a   1.000
_cell.length_b   1.000
_cell.length_c   1.000
_cell.angle_alpha   90.00
_cell.angle_beta   90.00
_cell.angle_gamma   90.00
#
_symmetry.space_group_name_H-M   'P 1'
#
loop_
_entity.id
_entity.type
_entity.pdbx_description
1 polymer ?
#
loop_
_entity_poly.entity_id
_entity_poly.type
_entity_poly.pdbx_seq_one_letter_code
_entity_poly.pdbx_strand_id
1 'polypeptide(L)' 'MRYHSLYAFCIGVLLSSSPAFSGSVWTCGVTQESGWSDFNKSWNGDSYLCWAASASNLINWW' A
#
# COMPACT_ATOMS: atom_id res chain seq x y z
N MET A 1 -34.45 -24.31 5.06
CA MET A 1 -34.47 -22.87 4.68
C MET A 1 -33.47 -21.99 5.46
N ARG A 2 -32.54 -22.54 6.26
CA ARG A 2 -31.59 -21.74 7.06
C ARG A 2 -30.26 -21.43 6.36
N TYR A 3 -29.83 -22.28 5.42
CA TYR A 3 -28.53 -22.17 4.73
C TYR A 3 -28.54 -21.15 3.58
N HIS A 4 -29.70 -20.92 2.96
CA HIS A 4 -29.87 -19.96 1.85
C HIS A 4 -29.63 -18.52 2.30
N SER A 5 -30.08 -18.17 3.52
CA SER A 5 -29.89 -16.83 4.06
C SER A 5 -28.44 -16.56 4.45
N LEU A 6 -27.71 -17.57 4.93
CA LEU A 6 -26.26 -17.50 5.17
C LEU A 6 -25.46 -17.35 3.86
N TYR A 7 -25.84 -18.09 2.82
CA TYR A 7 -25.20 -17.98 1.50
C TYR A 7 -25.38 -16.59 0.88
N ALA A 8 -26.60 -16.05 0.95
CA ALA A 8 -26.90 -14.71 0.45
C ALA A 8 -26.13 -13.63 1.22
N PHE A 9 -25.99 -13.79 2.55
CA PHE A 9 -25.20 -12.89 3.37
C PHE A 9 -23.71 -12.92 3.00
N CYS A 10 -23.11 -14.10 2.84
CA CYS A 10 -21.71 -14.24 2.44
C CYS A 10 -21.42 -13.65 1.05
N ILE A 11 -22.32 -13.86 0.08
CA ILE A 11 -22.21 -13.27 -1.26
C ILE A 11 -22.32 -11.75 -1.21
N GLY A 12 -23.23 -11.21 -0.37
CA GLY A 12 -23.36 -9.77 -0.16
C GLY A 12 -22.09 -9.14 0.43
N VAL A 13 -21.43 -9.81 1.39
CA VAL A 13 -20.17 -9.34 1.98
C VAL A 13 -19.04 -9.35 0.94
N LEU A 14 -18.92 -10.42 0.15
CA LEU A 14 -17.90 -10.52 -0.91
C LEU A 14 -18.09 -9.49 -2.04
N LEU A 15 -19.33 -9.13 -2.37
CA LEU A 15 -19.61 -8.08 -3.37
C LEU A 15 -19.43 -6.65 -2.82
N SER A 16 -19.41 -6.49 -1.50
CA SER A 16 -19.23 -5.19 -0.83
C SER A 16 -17.76 -4.82 -0.60
N SER A 17 -16.81 -5.73 -0.86
CA SER A 17 -15.38 -5.41 -0.83
C SER A 17 -15.04 -4.51 -2.02
N SER A 18 -15.25 -3.21 -1.81
CA SER A 18 -14.66 -2.19 -2.68
C SER A 18 -13.15 -2.41 -2.65
N PRO A 19 -12.43 -2.30 -3.79
CA PRO A 19 -10.98 -2.30 -3.73
C PRO A 19 -10.58 -1.16 -2.79
N ALA A 20 -9.96 -1.50 -1.66
CA ALA A 20 -9.32 -0.50 -0.83
C ALA A 20 -8.38 0.26 -1.76
N PHE A 21 -8.55 1.57 -1.85
CA PHE A 21 -7.75 2.41 -2.73
C PHE A 21 -6.29 2.25 -2.32
N SER A 22 -5.53 1.48 -3.11
CA SER A 22 -4.09 1.27 -2.96
C SER A 22 -3.34 2.25 -3.87
N GLY A 23 -3.75 3.52 -3.85
CA GLY A 23 -3.04 4.58 -4.56
C GLY A 23 -2.02 5.22 -3.64
N SER A 24 -0.79 5.37 -4.12
CA SER A 24 0.25 6.13 -3.43
C SER A 24 -0.22 7.57 -3.23
N VAL A 25 -0.17 8.05 -1.98
CA VAL A 25 -0.45 9.45 -1.65
C VAL A 25 0.86 10.21 -1.74
N TRP A 26 0.96 11.10 -2.72
CA TRP A 26 2.13 11.94 -2.90
C TRP A 26 1.90 13.33 -2.30
N THR A 27 2.97 13.98 -1.83
CA THR A 27 2.90 15.38 -1.43
C THR A 27 2.75 16.28 -2.68
N CYS A 28 2.19 17.49 -2.52
CA CYS A 28 2.01 18.41 -3.64
C CYS A 28 3.34 18.68 -4.37
N GLY A 29 3.33 18.55 -5.71
CA GLY A 29 4.50 18.77 -6.56
C GLY A 29 5.41 17.56 -6.73
N VAL A 30 5.08 16.41 -6.12
CA VAL A 30 5.85 15.18 -6.20
C VAL A 30 5.05 14.12 -6.96
N THR A 31 5.62 13.60 -8.04
CA THR A 31 5.09 12.46 -8.82
C THR A 31 6.14 11.36 -8.91
N GLN A 32 5.77 10.14 -9.29
CA GLN A 32 6.73 9.05 -9.44
C GLN A 32 7.88 9.39 -10.43
N GLU A 33 7.63 10.24 -11.41
CA GLU A 33 8.63 10.68 -12.40
C GLU A 33 9.41 11.94 -11.98
N SER A 34 9.10 12.56 -10.84
CA SER A 34 9.68 13.86 -10.44
C SER A 34 11.15 13.81 -9.97
N GLY A 35 11.87 12.73 -10.32
CA GLY A 35 13.33 12.61 -10.17
C GLY A 35 13.81 12.14 -8.79
N TRP A 36 12.91 11.90 -7.84
CA TRP A 36 13.25 11.42 -6.50
C TRP A 36 13.10 9.89 -6.41
N SER A 37 13.73 9.31 -5.39
CA SER A 37 13.73 7.86 -5.16
C SER A 37 12.87 7.51 -3.95
N ASP A 38 12.08 6.43 -4.07
CA ASP A 38 11.18 5.93 -3.02
C ASP A 38 11.49 4.46 -2.67
N PHE A 39 12.56 4.25 -1.90
CA PHE A 39 12.89 2.94 -1.36
C PHE A 39 11.93 2.58 -0.24
N ASN A 40 11.02 1.65 -0.56
CA ASN A 40 10.04 1.12 0.36
C ASN A 40 10.60 0.03 1.27
N LYS A 41 10.05 -0.07 2.47
CA LYS A 41 10.30 -1.20 3.37
C LYS A 41 9.69 -2.48 2.78
N SER A 42 10.45 -3.56 2.87
CA SER A 42 10.01 -4.92 2.58
C SER A 42 9.20 -5.54 3.71
N TRP A 43 9.27 -4.97 4.92
CA TRP A 43 8.73 -5.50 6.17
C TRP A 43 9.34 -6.84 6.59
N ASN A 44 10.46 -7.22 5.97
CA ASN A 44 11.22 -8.42 6.27
C ASN A 44 12.56 -8.03 6.92
N GLY A 45 12.54 -7.78 8.23
CA GLY A 45 13.71 -7.39 9.01
C GLY A 45 14.04 -5.89 8.99
N ASP A 46 13.27 -5.08 8.27
CA ASP A 46 13.48 -3.62 8.11
C ASP A 46 12.35 -2.76 8.72
N SER A 47 11.47 -3.36 9.52
CA SER A 47 10.30 -2.70 10.12
C SER A 47 10.66 -1.42 10.87
N TYR A 48 11.82 -1.38 11.52
CA TYR A 48 12.31 -0.22 12.29
C TYR A 48 13.46 0.54 11.61
N LEU A 49 13.75 0.24 10.35
CA LEU A 49 14.88 0.80 9.61
C LEU A 49 14.44 1.91 8.64
N CYS A 50 13.56 2.82 9.09
CA CYS A 50 13.15 3.97 8.26
C CYS A 50 14.34 4.87 7.88
N TRP A 51 15.30 5.04 8.79
CA TRP A 51 16.52 5.80 8.52
C TRP A 51 17.35 5.19 7.38
N ALA A 52 17.39 3.86 7.28
CA ALA A 52 18.11 3.17 6.22
C ALA A 52 17.39 3.34 4.87
N ALA A 53 16.06 3.26 4.84
CA ALA A 53 15.27 3.57 3.66
C ALA A 53 15.48 5.02 3.19
N SER A 54 15.49 5.99 4.13
CA SER A 54 15.79 7.40 3.80
C SER A 54 17.22 7.59 3.29
N ALA A 55 18.20 6.89 3.86
CA ALA A 55 19.59 6.95 3.39
C ALA A 55 19.73 6.41 1.97
N SER A 56 19.06 5.30 1.65
CA SER A 56 19.03 4.73 0.29
C SER A 56 18.46 5.71 -0.75
N ASN A 57 17.41 6.47 -0.38
CA ASN A 57 16.87 7.51 -1.26
C ASN A 57 17.89 8.60 -1.59
N LEU A 58 18.71 9.00 -0.61
CA LEU A 58 19.76 10.01 -0.80
C LEU A 58 20.95 9.47 -1.60
N ILE A 59 21.32 8.21 -1.38
CA ILE A 59 22.40 7.55 -2.13
C ILE A 59 22.01 7.40 -3.60
N ASN A 60 20.77 7.01 -3.90
CA ASN A 60 20.30 6.84 -5.28
C ASN A 60 20.09 8.17 -6.03
N TRP A 61 20.04 9.30 -5.30
CA TRP A 61 19.99 10.63 -5.89
C TRP A 61 21.37 11.13 -6.35
N TRP A 62 22.44 10.67 -5.70
CA TRP A 62 23.84 11.04 -5.99
C TRP A 62 24.41 10.25 -7.16
#